data_AF-A0A8H9IRV6-F1
#
_entry.id   AF-A0A8H9IRV6-F1
#
_cell.length_a   1.000
_cell.length_b   1.000
_cell.length_c   1.000
_cell.angle_alpha   90.00
_cell.angle_beta   90.00
_cell.angle_gamma   90.00
#
_symmetry.space_group_name_H-M   'P 1'
#
loop_
_entity.id
_entity.type
_entity.pdbx_description
1 polymer ?
#
loop_
_entity_poly.entity_id
_entity_poly.type
_entity_poly.pdbx_seq_one_letter_code
_entity_poly.pdbx_strand_id
1 'polypeptide(L)'
;MSRNWFYYRVRETRGMENVLVEGQICALEGCDNPLPPPAVDEHGRRKGGRPSSYCCKGHADAASRARRAAQTAVIVDPLVEMRRVTEALGPVVQPLLDSFAELRARLEEAERGSLSQVRQAEEDARAARAEAEESAQRADQAERARNQALMQSRDDRAARAEAEKLAERAAAEAEREKREAWAQVAEHERAKGAAEAARQAAEQARNELAEELRAARAGLDELRTARAQLARELEDSRTQLRESTAELVVLSERLATSRAQQTAAEQSVEHARRETADARAVADAQRAEREQALARLADEHTARRVAEARAEETEKVLQTTRAELAEVQARLLALAAEQASRPVEQEASSGSVVASGEDESAP
;
A
#
# COMPACT_ATOMS: atom_id res chain seq x y z
N MET A 1 56.71 -125.54 -35.74
CA MET A 1 56.97 -125.87 -37.16
C MET A 1 57.87 -127.11 -37.23
N SER A 2 57.55 -128.04 -38.15
CA SER A 2 58.41 -129.13 -38.71
C SER A 2 58.98 -130.20 -37.76
N ARG A 3 58.61 -131.49 -37.91
CA ARG A 3 59.15 -132.49 -38.88
C ARG A 3 60.63 -132.80 -38.59
N ASN A 4 61.09 -134.04 -38.37
CA ASN A 4 60.85 -135.34 -39.04
C ASN A 4 61.35 -136.46 -38.08
N TRP A 5 60.65 -137.57 -37.77
CA TRP A 5 60.51 -138.81 -38.57
C TRP A 5 61.57 -139.05 -39.66
N PHE A 6 62.45 -140.05 -39.48
CA PHE A 6 62.53 -141.14 -40.46
C PHE A 6 63.15 -142.43 -39.87
N TYR A 7 62.45 -143.54 -40.07
CA TYR A 7 62.89 -144.91 -39.76
C TYR A 7 63.69 -145.46 -40.96
N TYR A 8 64.81 -146.15 -40.74
CA TYR A 8 65.33 -147.10 -41.72
C TYR A 8 65.08 -148.53 -41.25
N ARG A 9 64.67 -149.40 -42.18
CA ARG A 9 63.98 -150.65 -41.86
C ARG A 9 64.46 -151.77 -42.78
N VAL A 10 65.06 -152.82 -42.18
CA VAL A 10 65.15 -154.19 -42.77
C VAL A 10 66.13 -154.21 -43.98
N ARG A 11 66.96 -155.23 -44.24
CA ARG A 11 66.76 -156.69 -44.20
C ARG A 11 68.13 -157.36 -44.23
N GLU A 12 68.31 -158.43 -43.46
CA GLU A 12 69.26 -159.47 -43.84
C GLU A 12 68.56 -160.83 -43.76
N THR A 13 68.72 -161.63 -44.79
CA THR A 13 67.94 -162.84 -45.04
C THR A 13 68.76 -164.09 -44.76
N ARG A 14 68.19 -165.05 -44.03
CA ARG A 14 68.63 -166.45 -44.11
C ARG A 14 67.46 -167.36 -44.48
N GLY A 15 67.51 -167.88 -45.70
CA GLY A 15 67.01 -169.23 -45.99
C GLY A 15 67.92 -170.23 -45.27
N MET A 16 67.39 -171.32 -44.68
CA MET A 16 66.78 -172.50 -45.31
C MET A 16 67.82 -173.57 -45.68
N GLU A 17 67.49 -174.82 -45.29
CA GLU A 17 68.08 -176.09 -45.71
C GLU A 17 69.47 -176.47 -45.11
N ASN A 18 69.74 -177.73 -44.72
CA ASN A 18 68.91 -178.94 -44.70
C ASN A 18 69.47 -180.02 -43.73
N VAL A 19 68.59 -180.94 -43.25
CA VAL A 19 68.85 -182.35 -42.82
C VAL A 19 70.04 -182.62 -41.89
N LEU A 20 69.84 -183.08 -40.64
CA LEU A 20 69.52 -184.49 -40.32
C LEU A 20 68.39 -184.67 -39.27
N VAL A 21 67.86 -185.89 -39.20
CA VAL A 21 66.67 -186.26 -38.43
C VAL A 21 67.05 -186.78 -37.04
N GLU A 22 66.77 -186.00 -36.00
CA GLU A 22 66.62 -186.46 -34.61
C GLU A 22 65.65 -185.51 -33.87
N GLY A 23 64.60 -186.09 -33.26
CA GLY A 23 63.61 -185.44 -32.38
C GLY A 23 63.28 -183.95 -32.56
N GLN A 24 62.44 -183.57 -33.54
CA GLN A 24 61.88 -182.20 -33.56
C GLN A 24 60.81 -181.99 -32.49
N ILE A 25 60.95 -180.90 -31.75
CA ILE A 25 60.19 -180.57 -30.52
C ILE A 25 59.19 -179.41 -30.74
N CYS A 26 58.23 -179.26 -29.82
CA CYS A 26 57.15 -178.27 -29.90
C CYS A 26 57.64 -176.82 -29.71
N ALA A 27 57.27 -175.91 -30.62
CA ALA A 27 57.72 -174.51 -30.60
C ALA A 27 57.01 -173.59 -29.57
N LEU A 28 56.64 -174.12 -28.40
CA LEU A 28 56.11 -173.38 -27.25
C LEU A 28 57.18 -173.38 -26.15
N GLU A 29 57.52 -172.22 -25.59
CA GLU A 29 58.49 -172.14 -24.48
C GLU A 29 58.08 -173.06 -23.32
N GLY A 30 58.99 -173.98 -22.96
CA GLY A 30 58.79 -174.98 -21.91
C GLY A 30 58.09 -176.28 -22.31
N CYS A 31 58.04 -176.66 -23.60
CA CYS A 31 57.43 -177.93 -24.02
C CYS A 31 58.34 -178.84 -24.87
N ASP A 32 58.87 -179.90 -24.26
CA ASP A 32 59.80 -180.85 -24.89
C ASP A 32 59.12 -182.08 -25.55
N ASN A 33 57.83 -181.99 -25.89
CA ASN A 33 57.13 -183.10 -26.57
C ASN A 33 57.47 -183.16 -28.07
N PRO A 34 57.76 -184.37 -28.62
CA PRO A 34 58.07 -184.55 -30.04
C PRO A 34 56.85 -184.27 -30.94
N LEU A 35 57.11 -183.83 -32.17
CA LEU A 35 56.08 -183.54 -33.17
C LEU A 35 55.48 -184.84 -33.75
N PRO A 36 54.17 -184.86 -34.06
CA PRO A 36 53.51 -186.04 -34.63
C PRO A 36 54.06 -186.39 -36.03
N PRO A 37 54.14 -187.70 -36.38
CA PRO A 37 54.74 -188.14 -37.64
C PRO A 37 53.91 -187.69 -38.87
N PRO A 38 54.58 -187.47 -40.02
CA PRO A 38 53.92 -186.99 -41.23
C PRO A 38 52.98 -188.04 -41.85
N ALA A 39 51.77 -187.63 -42.23
CA ALA A 39 50.78 -188.50 -42.85
C ALA A 39 51.22 -188.97 -44.26
N VAL A 40 51.11 -190.27 -44.49
CA VAL A 40 51.42 -190.96 -45.77
C VAL A 40 50.18 -191.66 -46.34
N ASP A 41 50.19 -191.91 -47.64
CA ASP A 41 49.16 -192.68 -48.35
C ASP A 41 49.54 -194.18 -48.49
N GLU A 42 48.60 -194.97 -49.03
CA GLU A 42 48.74 -196.43 -49.24
C GLU A 42 49.84 -196.83 -50.25
N HIS A 43 50.49 -195.86 -50.89
CA HIS A 43 51.63 -196.08 -51.80
C HIS A 43 52.93 -195.45 -51.27
N GLY A 44 52.98 -195.14 -49.96
CA GLY A 44 54.18 -194.66 -49.27
C GLY A 44 54.60 -193.25 -49.65
N ARG A 45 53.75 -192.49 -50.37
CA ARG A 45 54.00 -191.07 -50.66
C ARG A 45 53.37 -190.21 -49.57
N ARG A 46 53.96 -189.04 -49.31
CA ARG A 46 53.42 -188.09 -48.33
C ARG A 46 52.13 -187.48 -48.86
N LYS A 47 51.06 -187.51 -48.06
CA LYS A 47 49.88 -186.67 -48.30
C LYS A 47 50.27 -185.21 -48.09
N GLY A 48 49.94 -184.34 -49.05
CA GLY A 48 50.37 -182.94 -49.04
C GLY A 48 49.87 -182.16 -47.82
N GLY A 49 50.76 -181.43 -47.17
CA GLY A 49 50.46 -180.58 -46.02
C GLY A 49 51.74 -179.98 -45.41
N ARG A 50 51.65 -178.77 -44.83
CA ARG A 50 52.78 -178.11 -44.17
C ARG A 50 53.03 -178.76 -42.79
N PRO A 51 54.28 -179.04 -42.37
CA PRO A 51 54.56 -179.64 -41.07
C PRO A 51 53.99 -178.80 -39.90
N SER A 52 53.41 -179.45 -38.89
CA SER A 52 52.91 -178.76 -37.69
C SER A 52 54.08 -178.32 -36.80
N SER A 53 54.12 -177.03 -36.43
CA SER A 53 55.17 -176.47 -35.56
C SER A 53 54.97 -176.76 -34.06
N TYR A 54 53.86 -177.42 -33.71
CA TYR A 54 53.42 -177.67 -32.34
C TYR A 54 52.91 -179.10 -32.22
N CYS A 55 53.15 -179.76 -31.09
CA CYS A 55 52.72 -181.15 -30.87
C CYS A 55 51.20 -181.30 -30.73
N CYS A 56 50.49 -180.23 -30.36
CA CYS A 56 49.03 -180.17 -30.31
C CYS A 56 48.49 -178.76 -30.60
N LYS A 57 47.19 -178.67 -30.96
CA LYS A 57 46.50 -177.39 -31.20
C LYS A 57 46.53 -176.46 -29.97
N GLY A 58 46.43 -177.02 -28.77
CA GLY A 58 46.43 -176.24 -27.52
C GLY A 58 47.70 -175.41 -27.32
N HIS A 59 48.86 -175.90 -27.76
CA HIS A 59 50.13 -175.18 -27.67
C HIS A 59 50.27 -174.09 -28.73
N ALA A 60 49.70 -174.28 -29.93
CA ALA A 60 49.59 -173.24 -30.94
C ALA A 60 48.72 -172.07 -30.43
N ASP A 61 47.58 -172.38 -29.78
CA ASP A 61 46.69 -171.37 -29.19
C ASP A 61 47.32 -170.67 -27.98
N ALA A 62 48.08 -171.39 -27.14
CA ALA A 62 48.84 -170.79 -26.03
C ALA A 62 49.90 -169.80 -26.52
N ALA A 63 50.71 -170.17 -27.52
CA ALA A 63 51.70 -169.29 -28.13
C ALA A 63 51.06 -168.08 -28.87
N SER A 64 49.79 -168.17 -29.26
CA SER A 64 49.03 -167.05 -29.82
C SER A 64 48.49 -166.10 -28.75
N ARG A 65 48.07 -166.64 -27.59
CA ARG A 65 47.64 -165.82 -26.43
C ARG A 65 48.81 -165.06 -25.80
N ALA A 66 49.95 -165.71 -25.59
CA ALA A 66 51.15 -165.07 -25.05
C ALA A 66 51.64 -163.89 -25.92
N ARG A 67 51.70 -164.08 -27.25
CA ARG A 67 52.06 -163.00 -28.19
C ARG A 67 51.08 -161.82 -28.18
N ARG A 68 49.78 -162.07 -28.03
CA ARG A 68 48.77 -161.01 -27.90
C ARG A 68 48.90 -160.25 -26.58
N ALA A 69 49.08 -160.94 -25.46
CA ALA A 69 49.28 -160.31 -24.15
C ALA A 69 50.52 -159.39 -24.14
N ALA A 70 51.64 -159.84 -24.71
CA ALA A 70 52.87 -159.02 -24.82
C ALA A 70 52.65 -157.76 -25.68
N GLN A 71 51.91 -157.85 -26.79
CA GLN A 71 51.59 -156.68 -27.61
C GLN A 71 50.64 -155.69 -26.91
N THR A 72 49.76 -156.16 -26.03
CA THR A 72 48.89 -155.27 -25.23
C THR A 72 49.66 -154.57 -24.11
N ALA A 73 50.54 -155.27 -23.39
CA ALA A 73 51.34 -154.69 -22.31
C ALA A 73 52.20 -153.49 -22.78
N VAL A 74 52.85 -153.62 -23.95
CA VAL A 74 53.65 -152.55 -24.59
C VAL A 74 52.87 -151.25 -24.84
N ILE A 75 51.53 -151.31 -24.94
CA ILE A 75 50.68 -150.13 -25.14
C ILE A 75 50.05 -149.66 -23.81
N VAL A 76 49.65 -150.57 -22.93
CA VAL A 76 48.89 -150.25 -21.71
C VAL A 76 49.78 -149.78 -20.58
N ASP A 77 50.94 -150.40 -20.35
CA ASP A 77 51.79 -150.06 -19.21
C ASP A 77 52.30 -148.60 -19.23
N PRO A 78 52.75 -148.03 -20.38
CA PRO A 78 53.13 -146.62 -20.44
C PRO A 78 51.98 -145.65 -20.15
N LEU A 79 50.74 -146.02 -20.48
CA LEU A 79 49.56 -145.20 -20.21
C LEU A 79 49.15 -145.25 -18.73
N VAL A 80 49.36 -146.38 -18.05
CA VAL A 80 49.15 -146.51 -16.60
C VAL A 80 50.20 -145.73 -15.82
N GLU A 81 51.47 -145.71 -16.26
CA GLU A 81 52.50 -144.85 -15.67
C GLU A 81 52.23 -143.37 -15.87
N MET A 82 51.92 -142.92 -17.10
CA MET A 82 51.51 -141.54 -17.36
C MET A 82 50.33 -141.12 -16.47
N ARG A 83 49.34 -141.99 -16.30
CA ARG A 83 48.20 -141.75 -15.41
C ARG A 83 48.64 -141.59 -13.95
N ARG A 84 49.46 -142.50 -13.42
CA ARG A 84 50.02 -142.39 -12.05
C ARG A 84 50.79 -141.10 -11.83
N VAL A 85 51.63 -140.71 -12.79
CA VAL A 85 52.39 -139.45 -12.71
C VAL A 85 51.45 -138.26 -12.66
N THR A 86 50.39 -138.22 -13.49
CA THR A 86 49.39 -137.14 -13.42
C THR A 86 48.54 -137.15 -12.14
N GLU A 87 48.16 -138.32 -11.63
CA GLU A 87 47.41 -138.46 -10.37
C GLU A 87 48.27 -138.06 -9.14
N ALA A 88 49.58 -138.31 -9.18
CA ALA A 88 50.53 -137.84 -8.17
C ALA A 88 50.85 -136.33 -8.28
N LEU A 89 50.74 -135.74 -9.48
CA LEU A 89 51.02 -134.31 -9.71
C LEU A 89 49.88 -133.41 -9.21
N GLY A 90 48.63 -133.86 -9.27
CA GLY A 90 47.45 -133.11 -8.83
C GLY A 90 47.56 -132.52 -7.42
N PRO A 91 47.85 -133.33 -6.38
CA PRO A 91 48.03 -132.84 -5.00
C PRO A 91 49.16 -131.82 -4.80
N VAL A 92 50.15 -131.80 -5.69
CA VAL A 92 51.29 -130.86 -5.64
C VAL A 92 50.98 -129.55 -6.35
N VAL A 93 50.17 -129.60 -7.42
CA VAL A 93 49.82 -128.43 -8.23
C VAL A 93 48.60 -127.68 -7.67
N GLN A 94 47.66 -128.37 -7.00
CA GLN A 94 46.44 -127.74 -6.48
C GLN A 94 46.73 -126.57 -5.51
N PRO A 95 47.64 -126.67 -4.51
CA PRO A 95 47.95 -125.55 -3.63
C PRO A 95 48.55 -124.34 -4.36
N LEU A 96 49.22 -124.57 -5.49
CA LEU A 96 49.79 -123.51 -6.32
C LEU A 96 48.67 -122.78 -7.10
N LEU A 97 47.71 -123.53 -7.65
CA LEU A 97 46.52 -122.97 -8.31
C LEU A 97 45.64 -122.20 -7.33
N ASP A 98 45.44 -122.73 -6.12
CA ASP A 98 44.71 -122.06 -5.05
C ASP A 98 45.42 -120.76 -4.63
N SER A 99 46.75 -120.77 -4.53
CA SER A 99 47.57 -119.57 -4.26
C SER A 99 47.46 -118.53 -5.39
N PHE A 100 47.40 -118.94 -6.65
CA PHE A 100 47.16 -118.01 -7.78
C PHE A 100 45.74 -117.45 -7.78
N ALA A 101 44.73 -118.25 -7.41
CA ALA A 101 43.35 -117.80 -7.26
C ALA A 101 43.22 -116.80 -6.10
N GLU A 102 43.88 -117.04 -4.97
CA GLU A 102 43.91 -116.12 -3.83
C GLU A 102 44.67 -114.83 -4.17
N LEU A 103 45.83 -114.91 -4.82
CA LEU A 103 46.58 -113.73 -5.28
C LEU A 103 45.74 -112.88 -6.24
N ARG A 104 45.04 -113.54 -7.18
CA ARG A 104 44.11 -112.86 -8.09
C ARG A 104 42.96 -112.20 -7.32
N ALA A 105 42.34 -112.88 -6.37
CA ALA A 105 41.26 -112.30 -5.56
C ALA A 105 41.73 -111.10 -4.73
N ARG A 106 42.94 -111.15 -4.15
CA ARG A 106 43.56 -110.02 -3.44
C ARG A 106 43.88 -108.84 -4.38
N LEU A 107 44.30 -109.10 -5.61
CA LEU A 107 44.51 -108.06 -6.64
C LEU A 107 43.19 -107.45 -7.11
N GLU A 108 42.15 -108.25 -7.35
CA GLU A 108 40.80 -107.77 -7.70
C GLU A 108 40.15 -106.98 -6.55
N GLU A 109 40.44 -107.30 -5.29
CA GLU A 109 40.02 -106.51 -4.13
C GLU A 109 40.80 -105.19 -4.03
N ALA A 110 42.12 -105.20 -4.24
CA ALA A 110 42.94 -103.99 -4.26
C ALA A 110 42.59 -103.05 -5.43
N GLU A 111 42.26 -103.60 -6.60
CA GLU A 111 41.75 -102.86 -7.75
C GLU A 111 40.38 -102.25 -7.44
N ARG A 112 39.43 -103.02 -6.90
CA ARG A 112 38.11 -102.49 -6.48
C ARG A 112 38.25 -101.40 -5.40
N GLY A 113 39.11 -101.61 -4.40
CA GLY A 113 39.38 -100.65 -3.34
C GLY A 113 40.01 -99.36 -3.87
N SER A 114 41.04 -99.44 -4.69
CA SER A 114 41.68 -98.25 -5.29
C SER A 114 40.74 -97.50 -6.26
N LEU A 115 39.97 -98.21 -7.09
CA LEU A 115 38.94 -97.59 -7.92
C LEU A 115 37.83 -96.93 -7.09
N SER A 116 37.42 -97.50 -5.94
CA SER A 116 36.47 -96.83 -5.03
C SER A 116 37.06 -95.58 -4.38
N GLN A 117 38.35 -95.60 -4.01
CA GLN A 117 39.03 -94.44 -3.43
C GLN A 117 39.18 -93.31 -4.44
N VAL A 118 39.51 -93.62 -5.70
CA VAL A 118 39.56 -92.62 -6.78
C VAL A 118 38.17 -92.04 -7.07
N ARG A 119 37.12 -92.87 -7.12
CA ARG A 119 35.73 -92.38 -7.28
C ARG A 119 35.30 -91.46 -6.14
N GLN A 120 35.54 -91.87 -4.89
CA GLN A 120 35.24 -91.04 -3.72
C GLN A 120 36.02 -89.71 -3.77
N ALA A 121 37.33 -89.75 -4.07
CA ALA A 121 38.14 -88.54 -4.19
C ALA A 121 37.71 -87.63 -5.35
N GLU A 122 37.22 -88.18 -6.46
CA GLU A 122 36.61 -87.40 -7.55
C GLU A 122 35.26 -86.79 -7.14
N GLU A 123 34.42 -87.52 -6.42
CA GLU A 123 33.13 -87.03 -5.92
C GLU A 123 33.34 -85.92 -4.87
N ASP A 124 34.24 -86.13 -3.90
CA ASP A 124 34.64 -85.13 -2.91
C ASP A 124 35.25 -83.89 -3.58
N ALA A 125 36.10 -84.06 -4.59
CA ALA A 125 36.68 -82.94 -5.34
C ALA A 125 35.66 -82.18 -6.19
N ARG A 126 34.62 -82.85 -6.71
CA ARG A 126 33.49 -82.20 -7.39
C ARG A 126 32.61 -81.44 -6.40
N ALA A 127 32.32 -82.03 -5.24
CA ALA A 127 31.56 -81.38 -4.16
C ALA A 127 32.28 -80.12 -3.66
N ALA A 128 33.58 -80.22 -3.36
CA ALA A 128 34.39 -79.08 -2.91
C ALA A 128 34.49 -77.95 -3.97
N ARG A 129 34.52 -78.29 -5.27
CA ARG A 129 34.46 -77.29 -6.35
C ARG A 129 33.09 -76.62 -6.43
N ALA A 130 32.01 -77.38 -6.33
CA ALA A 130 30.65 -76.83 -6.33
C ALA A 130 30.40 -75.90 -5.12
N GLU A 131 30.86 -76.29 -3.93
CA GLU A 131 30.78 -75.45 -2.72
C GLU A 131 31.63 -74.18 -2.84
N ALA A 132 32.82 -74.27 -3.44
CA ALA A 132 33.67 -73.09 -3.72
C ALA A 132 33.03 -72.14 -4.75
N GLU A 133 32.44 -72.67 -5.82
CA GLU A 133 31.70 -71.89 -6.83
C GLU A 133 30.45 -71.22 -6.24
N GLU A 134 29.65 -71.94 -5.43
CA GLU A 134 28.50 -71.36 -4.72
C GLU A 134 28.95 -70.27 -3.74
N SER A 135 30.05 -70.49 -3.02
CA SER A 135 30.59 -69.50 -2.07
C SER A 135 31.13 -68.25 -2.77
N ALA A 136 31.76 -68.39 -3.94
CA ALA A 136 32.16 -67.27 -4.79
C ALA A 136 30.93 -66.51 -5.32
N GLN A 137 29.90 -67.22 -5.81
CA GLN A 137 28.65 -66.59 -6.26
C GLN A 137 27.94 -65.82 -5.15
N ARG A 138 27.89 -66.37 -3.92
CA ARG A 138 27.34 -65.69 -2.74
C ARG A 138 28.15 -64.44 -2.36
N ALA A 139 29.47 -64.49 -2.46
CA ALA A 139 30.34 -63.34 -2.22
C ALA A 139 30.12 -62.23 -3.27
N ASP A 140 30.07 -62.58 -4.57
CA ASP A 140 29.78 -61.65 -5.67
C ASP A 140 28.40 -60.99 -5.53
N GLN A 141 27.38 -61.76 -5.15
CA GLN A 141 26.04 -61.23 -4.89
C GLN A 141 26.03 -60.28 -3.69
N ALA A 142 26.72 -60.61 -2.60
CA ALA A 142 26.85 -59.76 -1.43
C ALA A 142 27.60 -58.45 -1.75
N GLU A 143 28.66 -58.50 -2.56
CA GLU A 143 29.35 -57.28 -3.01
C GLU A 143 28.47 -56.42 -3.92
N ARG A 144 27.74 -57.01 -4.87
CA ARG A 144 26.78 -56.27 -5.71
C ARG A 144 25.70 -55.59 -4.87
N ALA A 145 25.11 -56.31 -3.91
CA ALA A 145 24.11 -55.77 -3.00
C ALA A 145 24.68 -54.63 -2.13
N ARG A 146 25.90 -54.79 -1.58
CA ARG A 146 26.61 -53.73 -0.85
C ARG A 146 26.82 -52.49 -1.72
N ASN A 147 27.29 -52.66 -2.94
CA ASN A 147 27.60 -51.56 -3.84
C ASN A 147 26.31 -50.83 -4.31
N GLN A 148 25.21 -51.56 -4.51
CA GLN A 148 23.88 -50.98 -4.76
C GLN A 148 23.36 -50.19 -3.55
N ALA A 149 23.44 -50.74 -2.34
CA ALA A 149 23.03 -50.05 -1.12
C ALA A 149 23.86 -48.77 -0.86
N LEU A 150 25.16 -48.78 -1.19
CA LEU A 150 26.02 -47.60 -1.11
C LEU A 150 25.67 -46.53 -2.17
N MET A 151 25.24 -46.94 -3.37
CA MET A 151 24.72 -46.02 -4.38
C MET A 151 23.40 -45.38 -3.92
N GLN A 152 22.41 -46.20 -3.54
CA GLN A 152 21.12 -45.75 -3.01
C GLN A 152 21.30 -44.80 -1.81
N SER A 153 22.17 -45.13 -0.84
CA SER A 153 22.45 -44.24 0.29
C SER A 153 23.13 -42.91 -0.11
N ARG A 154 23.78 -42.81 -1.28
CA ARG A 154 24.30 -41.53 -1.79
C ARG A 154 23.20 -40.73 -2.47
N ASP A 155 22.39 -41.40 -3.28
CA ASP A 155 21.27 -40.78 -4.00
C ASP A 155 20.22 -40.25 -3.02
N ASP A 156 19.87 -41.01 -1.97
CA ASP A 156 18.99 -40.58 -0.88
C ASP A 156 19.52 -39.35 -0.15
N ARG A 157 20.85 -39.28 0.10
CA ARG A 157 21.48 -38.12 0.75
C ARG A 157 21.48 -36.90 -0.16
N ALA A 158 21.72 -37.09 -1.46
CA ALA A 158 21.65 -36.01 -2.45
C ALA A 158 20.21 -35.49 -2.59
N ALA A 159 19.22 -36.39 -2.68
CA ALA A 159 17.81 -36.05 -2.76
C ALA A 159 17.33 -35.28 -1.51
N ARG A 160 17.73 -35.72 -0.31
CA ARG A 160 17.45 -34.97 0.94
C ARG A 160 18.10 -33.60 0.96
N ALA A 161 19.37 -33.50 0.59
CA ALA A 161 20.08 -32.21 0.57
C ALA A 161 19.49 -31.22 -0.44
N GLU A 162 19.01 -31.67 -1.60
CA GLU A 162 18.29 -30.80 -2.55
C GLU A 162 16.88 -30.45 -2.05
N ALA A 163 16.16 -31.38 -1.43
CA ALA A 163 14.86 -31.08 -0.80
C ALA A 163 14.98 -30.06 0.34
N GLU A 164 16.01 -30.18 1.18
CA GLU A 164 16.34 -29.21 2.24
C GLU A 164 16.65 -27.82 1.64
N LYS A 165 17.52 -27.73 0.62
CA LYS A 165 17.79 -26.45 -0.08
C LYS A 165 16.54 -25.83 -0.70
N LEU A 166 15.65 -26.63 -1.28
CA LEU A 166 14.39 -26.13 -1.85
C LEU A 166 13.44 -25.64 -0.76
N ALA A 167 13.36 -26.34 0.37
CA ALA A 167 12.58 -25.91 1.54
C ALA A 167 13.14 -24.61 2.16
N GLU A 168 14.47 -24.49 2.29
CA GLU A 168 15.14 -23.26 2.75
C GLU A 168 14.87 -22.07 1.82
N ARG A 169 14.94 -22.28 0.49
CA ARG A 169 14.61 -21.24 -0.50
C ARG A 169 13.15 -20.81 -0.40
N ALA A 170 12.21 -21.76 -0.39
CA ALA A 170 10.79 -21.47 -0.26
C ALA A 170 10.45 -20.74 1.06
N ALA A 171 11.12 -21.12 2.16
CA ALA A 171 10.98 -20.41 3.44
C ALA A 171 11.56 -18.98 3.37
N ALA A 172 12.72 -18.79 2.74
CA ALA A 172 13.34 -17.48 2.56
C ALA A 172 12.54 -16.56 1.62
N GLU A 173 11.93 -17.12 0.57
CA GLU A 173 11.01 -16.42 -0.34
C GLU A 173 9.72 -16.01 0.39
N ALA A 174 9.07 -16.94 1.09
CA ALA A 174 7.88 -16.63 1.90
C ALA A 174 8.15 -15.57 2.99
N GLU A 175 9.33 -15.57 3.61
CA GLU A 175 9.72 -14.52 4.57
C GLU A 175 10.04 -13.17 3.90
N ARG A 176 10.50 -13.15 2.65
CA ARG A 176 10.63 -11.91 1.85
C ARG A 176 9.27 -11.35 1.49
N GLU A 177 8.39 -12.18 0.92
CA GLU A 177 7.02 -11.80 0.55
C GLU A 177 6.24 -11.27 1.75
N LYS A 178 6.33 -11.92 2.92
CA LYS A 178 5.74 -11.40 4.17
C LYS A 178 6.28 -10.01 4.52
N ARG A 179 7.60 -9.81 4.50
CA ARG A 179 8.22 -8.51 4.82
C ARG A 179 7.79 -7.42 3.84
N GLU A 180 7.70 -7.74 2.56
CA GLU A 180 7.23 -6.82 1.51
C GLU A 180 5.75 -6.49 1.71
N ALA A 181 4.90 -7.47 1.99
CA ALA A 181 3.48 -7.24 2.32
C ALA A 181 3.31 -6.39 3.59
N TRP A 182 4.07 -6.65 4.66
CA TRP A 182 4.06 -5.82 5.87
C TRP A 182 4.56 -4.40 5.61
N ALA A 183 5.57 -4.21 4.74
CA ALA A 183 6.05 -2.89 4.34
C ALA A 183 4.99 -2.11 3.55
N GLN A 184 4.29 -2.77 2.61
CA GLN A 184 3.17 -2.19 1.85
C GLN A 184 2.00 -1.81 2.78
N VAL A 185 1.60 -2.69 3.72
CA VAL A 185 0.57 -2.37 4.73
C VAL A 185 0.99 -1.17 5.58
N ALA A 186 2.24 -1.11 6.04
CA ALA A 186 2.77 0.02 6.79
C ALA A 186 2.87 1.31 5.96
N GLU A 187 3.02 1.24 4.64
CA GLU A 187 2.92 2.39 3.74
C GLU A 187 1.47 2.86 3.55
N HIS A 188 0.54 1.93 3.33
CA HIS A 188 -0.89 2.24 3.20
C HIS A 188 -1.47 2.85 4.49
N GLU A 189 -1.14 2.34 5.67
CA GLU A 189 -1.60 2.95 6.93
C GLU A 189 -0.96 4.32 7.19
N ARG A 190 0.31 4.54 6.80
CA ARG A 190 0.93 5.89 6.83
C ARG A 190 0.23 6.86 5.86
N ALA A 191 -0.06 6.43 4.64
CA ALA A 191 -0.75 7.24 3.64
C ALA A 191 -2.19 7.56 4.07
N LYS A 192 -2.91 6.59 4.64
CA LYS A 192 -4.24 6.76 5.21
C LYS A 192 -4.24 7.71 6.41
N GLY A 193 -3.31 7.56 7.35
CA GLY A 193 -3.15 8.49 8.48
C GLY A 193 -2.85 9.93 8.01
N ALA A 194 -2.00 10.09 6.99
CA ALA A 194 -1.74 11.40 6.39
C ALA A 194 -2.98 11.99 5.69
N ALA A 195 -3.77 11.18 4.99
CA ALA A 195 -5.02 11.60 4.35
C ALA A 195 -6.11 11.97 5.38
N GLU A 196 -6.23 11.22 6.48
CA GLU A 196 -7.15 11.52 7.58
C GLU A 196 -6.76 12.82 8.29
N ALA A 197 -5.47 13.03 8.57
CA ALA A 197 -4.96 14.29 9.12
C ALA A 197 -5.18 15.48 8.18
N ALA A 198 -4.93 15.32 6.88
CA ALA A 198 -5.22 16.34 5.88
C ALA A 198 -6.72 16.68 5.79
N ARG A 199 -7.60 15.68 5.91
CA ARG A 199 -9.06 15.90 5.97
C ARG A 199 -9.45 16.69 7.21
N GLN A 200 -8.93 16.34 8.39
CA GLN A 200 -9.20 17.07 9.63
C GLN A 200 -8.71 18.53 9.56
N ALA A 201 -7.51 18.78 9.02
CA ALA A 201 -7.00 20.14 8.82
C ALA A 201 -7.87 20.95 7.84
N ALA A 202 -8.34 20.34 6.76
CA ALA A 202 -9.26 20.99 5.82
C ALA A 202 -10.65 21.27 6.43
N GLU A 203 -11.16 20.36 7.27
CA GLU A 203 -12.40 20.56 8.03
C GLU A 203 -12.27 21.70 9.04
N GLN A 204 -11.14 21.78 9.76
CA GLN A 204 -10.81 22.88 10.69
C GLN A 204 -10.73 24.22 9.95
N ALA A 205 -9.90 24.34 8.93
CA ALA A 205 -9.75 25.58 8.13
C ALA A 205 -11.08 26.04 7.50
N ARG A 206 -11.93 25.10 7.04
CA ARG A 206 -13.28 25.43 6.56
C ARG A 206 -14.18 25.98 7.66
N ASN A 207 -14.10 25.45 8.88
CA ASN A 207 -14.90 25.91 10.01
C ASN A 207 -14.43 27.29 10.50
N GLU A 208 -13.11 27.52 10.56
CA GLU A 208 -12.49 28.84 10.86
C GLU A 208 -12.94 29.90 9.84
N LEU A 209 -12.81 29.63 8.54
CA LEU A 209 -13.30 30.52 7.48
C LEU A 209 -14.82 30.76 7.56
N ALA A 210 -15.60 29.80 8.03
CA ALA A 210 -17.05 29.96 8.26
C ALA A 210 -17.36 30.76 9.54
N GLU A 211 -16.43 30.89 10.49
CA GLU A 211 -16.51 31.78 11.64
C GLU A 211 -16.11 33.21 11.25
N GLU A 212 -14.99 33.37 10.55
CA GLU A 212 -14.56 34.65 9.98
C GLU A 212 -15.65 35.26 9.07
N LEU A 213 -16.25 34.47 8.18
CA LEU A 213 -17.34 34.91 7.31
C LEU A 213 -18.59 35.32 8.10
N ARG A 214 -18.89 34.67 9.23
CA ARG A 214 -20.01 35.06 10.10
C ARG A 214 -19.70 36.38 10.83
N ALA A 215 -18.49 36.52 11.38
CA ALA A 215 -18.04 37.75 12.04
C ALA A 215 -17.99 38.94 11.06
N ALA A 216 -17.46 38.75 9.85
CA ALA A 216 -17.42 39.78 8.81
C ALA A 216 -18.82 40.22 8.34
N ARG A 217 -19.79 39.29 8.28
CA ARG A 217 -21.20 39.62 7.99
C ARG A 217 -21.83 40.42 9.12
N ALA A 218 -21.63 40.03 10.38
CA ALA A 218 -22.12 40.76 11.54
C ALA A 218 -21.56 42.20 11.57
N GLY A 219 -20.24 42.37 11.43
CA GLY A 219 -19.61 43.69 11.37
C GLY A 219 -20.06 44.53 10.17
N LEU A 220 -20.37 43.93 9.02
CA LEU A 220 -20.95 44.64 7.88
C LEU A 220 -22.38 45.13 8.18
N ASP A 221 -23.18 44.34 8.90
CA ASP A 221 -24.53 44.74 9.30
C ASP A 221 -24.52 45.80 10.41
N GLU A 222 -23.58 45.75 11.35
CA GLU A 222 -23.30 46.83 12.32
C GLU A 222 -22.87 48.13 11.62
N LEU A 223 -21.99 48.07 10.62
CA LEU A 223 -21.61 49.24 9.83
C LEU A 223 -22.80 49.80 9.02
N ARG A 224 -23.72 48.94 8.56
CA ARG A 224 -24.94 49.37 7.87
C ARG A 224 -25.92 50.07 8.81
N THR A 225 -26.11 49.57 10.03
CA THR A 225 -26.99 50.20 11.03
C THR A 225 -26.39 51.52 11.53
N ALA A 226 -25.10 51.57 11.85
CA ALA A 226 -24.39 52.80 12.20
C ALA A 226 -24.47 53.86 11.10
N ARG A 227 -24.25 53.47 9.83
CA ARG A 227 -24.44 54.38 8.68
C ARG A 227 -25.88 54.89 8.56
N ALA A 228 -26.87 54.05 8.84
CA ALA A 228 -28.27 54.45 8.80
C ALA A 228 -28.67 55.38 9.96
N GLN A 229 -28.05 55.23 11.15
CA GLN A 229 -28.19 56.15 12.28
C GLN A 229 -27.57 57.52 11.96
N LEU A 230 -26.30 57.56 11.56
CA LEU A 230 -25.61 58.78 11.15
C LEU A 230 -26.33 59.53 10.02
N ALA A 231 -26.95 58.81 9.08
CA ALA A 231 -27.75 59.41 8.01
C ALA A 231 -29.04 60.09 8.52
N ARG A 232 -29.65 59.58 9.60
CA ARG A 232 -30.80 60.22 10.28
C ARG A 232 -30.35 61.44 11.06
N GLU A 233 -29.33 61.29 11.91
CA GLU A 233 -28.75 62.38 12.70
C GLU A 233 -28.33 63.57 11.83
N LEU A 234 -27.79 63.30 10.64
CA LEU A 234 -27.44 64.34 9.66
C LEU A 234 -28.66 65.08 9.10
N GLU A 235 -29.77 64.39 8.82
CA GLU A 235 -30.98 65.06 8.31
C GLU A 235 -31.79 65.75 9.41
N ASP A 236 -31.78 65.22 10.63
CA ASP A 236 -32.30 65.90 11.83
C ASP A 236 -31.51 67.19 12.08
N SER A 237 -30.18 67.14 12.05
CA SER A 237 -29.29 68.31 12.17
C SER A 237 -29.51 69.34 11.06
N ARG A 238 -29.74 68.91 9.82
CA ARG A 238 -30.10 69.80 8.70
C ARG A 238 -31.47 70.45 8.90
N THR A 239 -32.42 69.73 9.48
CA THR A 239 -33.76 70.24 9.76
C THR A 239 -33.70 71.32 10.86
N GLN A 240 -33.00 71.04 11.96
CA GLN A 240 -32.72 72.03 13.02
C GLN A 240 -31.98 73.28 12.49
N LEU A 241 -31.04 73.11 11.55
CA LEU A 241 -30.36 74.23 10.91
C LEU A 241 -31.31 75.06 10.03
N ARG A 242 -32.23 74.43 9.28
CA ARG A 242 -33.25 75.14 8.50
C ARG A 242 -34.21 75.91 9.42
N GLU A 243 -34.66 75.29 10.50
CA GLU A 243 -35.56 75.89 11.50
C GLU A 243 -34.93 77.10 12.18
N SER A 244 -33.74 76.93 12.76
CA SER A 244 -32.99 78.04 13.39
C SER A 244 -32.63 79.16 12.40
N THR A 245 -32.36 78.84 11.13
CA THR A 245 -32.17 79.87 10.08
C THR A 245 -33.46 80.64 9.82
N ALA A 246 -34.62 79.98 9.77
CA ALA A 246 -35.91 80.64 9.61
C ALA A 246 -36.29 81.50 10.83
N GLU A 247 -36.02 81.01 12.05
CA GLU A 247 -36.19 81.79 13.27
C GLU A 247 -35.30 83.05 13.28
N LEU A 248 -34.04 82.94 12.87
CA LEU A 248 -33.13 84.08 12.73
C LEU A 248 -33.65 85.12 11.72
N VAL A 249 -34.21 84.68 10.58
CA VAL A 249 -34.85 85.58 9.61
C VAL A 249 -36.01 86.32 10.27
N VAL A 250 -36.96 85.62 10.91
CA VAL A 250 -38.13 86.23 11.57
C VAL A 250 -37.71 87.18 12.71
N LEU A 251 -36.69 86.83 13.49
CA LEU A 251 -36.15 87.71 14.54
C LEU A 251 -35.46 88.95 13.95
N SER A 252 -34.76 88.82 12.81
CA SER A 252 -34.14 89.96 12.12
C SER A 252 -35.18 90.93 11.53
N GLU A 253 -36.28 90.41 10.97
CA GLU A 253 -37.40 91.21 10.46
C GLU A 253 -38.14 91.94 11.60
N ARG A 254 -38.36 91.25 12.73
CA ARG A 254 -38.93 91.86 13.95
C ARG A 254 -38.02 92.96 14.49
N LEU A 255 -36.71 92.73 14.52
CA LEU A 255 -35.74 93.73 14.96
C LEU A 255 -35.69 94.95 14.02
N ALA A 256 -35.72 94.73 12.70
CA ALA A 256 -35.79 95.81 11.71
C ALA A 256 -37.08 96.62 11.86
N THR A 257 -38.22 95.95 12.05
CA THR A 257 -39.53 96.57 12.29
C THR A 257 -39.52 97.39 13.59
N SER A 258 -39.00 96.81 14.68
CA SER A 258 -38.89 97.51 15.97
C SER A 258 -37.97 98.74 15.89
N ARG A 259 -36.87 98.67 15.12
CA ARG A 259 -35.99 99.83 14.88
C ARG A 259 -36.70 100.91 14.07
N ALA A 260 -37.42 100.54 13.01
CA ALA A 260 -38.21 101.50 12.23
C ALA A 260 -39.30 102.18 13.06
N GLN A 261 -40.00 101.43 13.91
CA GLN A 261 -40.97 101.96 14.88
C GLN A 261 -40.31 102.91 15.89
N GLN A 262 -39.14 102.55 16.43
CA GLN A 262 -38.39 103.42 17.34
C GLN A 262 -37.99 104.73 16.64
N THR A 263 -37.41 104.68 15.44
CA THR A 263 -37.03 105.89 14.69
C THR A 263 -38.25 106.75 14.35
N ALA A 264 -39.39 106.15 13.99
CA ALA A 264 -40.63 106.91 13.76
C ALA A 264 -41.15 107.56 15.05
N ALA A 265 -41.07 106.89 16.20
CA ALA A 265 -41.42 107.46 17.49
C ALA A 265 -40.47 108.61 17.91
N GLU A 266 -39.17 108.45 17.70
CA GLU A 266 -38.16 109.51 17.93
C GLU A 266 -38.43 110.74 17.05
N GLN A 267 -38.73 110.54 15.77
CA GLN A 267 -39.14 111.61 14.85
C GLN A 267 -40.45 112.28 15.27
N SER A 268 -41.44 111.50 15.73
CA SER A 268 -42.71 112.04 16.23
C SER A 268 -42.53 112.87 17.50
N VAL A 269 -41.67 112.44 18.43
CA VAL A 269 -41.34 113.20 19.64
C VAL A 269 -40.58 114.48 19.30
N GLU A 270 -39.64 114.43 18.37
CA GLU A 270 -38.91 115.61 17.90
C GLU A 270 -39.84 116.60 17.16
N HIS A 271 -40.77 116.12 16.35
CA HIS A 271 -41.78 116.95 15.70
C HIS A 271 -42.70 117.62 16.73
N ALA A 272 -43.25 116.86 17.68
CA ALA A 272 -44.08 117.41 18.76
C ALA A 272 -43.31 118.42 19.65
N ARG A 273 -42.00 118.21 19.87
CA ARG A 273 -41.14 119.21 20.54
C ARG A 273 -41.05 120.51 19.74
N ARG A 274 -40.91 120.44 18.42
CA ARG A 274 -40.91 121.63 17.55
C ARG A 274 -42.26 122.33 17.57
N GLU A 275 -43.37 121.61 17.37
CA GLU A 275 -44.72 122.18 17.46
C GLU A 275 -44.98 122.85 18.82
N THR A 276 -44.55 122.25 19.94
CA THR A 276 -44.69 122.88 21.26
C THR A 276 -43.75 124.08 21.47
N ALA A 277 -42.59 124.12 20.82
CA ALA A 277 -41.69 125.28 20.82
C ALA A 277 -42.25 126.42 19.97
N ASP A 278 -42.76 126.12 18.77
CA ASP A 278 -43.39 127.07 17.86
C ASP A 278 -44.69 127.64 18.48
N ALA A 279 -45.52 126.80 19.09
CA ALA A 279 -46.72 127.23 19.80
C ALA A 279 -46.40 128.12 21.01
N ARG A 280 -45.30 127.87 21.73
CA ARG A 280 -44.79 128.77 22.78
C ARG A 280 -44.32 130.10 22.20
N ALA A 281 -43.53 130.08 21.12
CA ALA A 281 -43.07 131.30 20.46
C ALA A 281 -44.23 132.16 19.93
N VAL A 282 -45.27 131.55 19.35
CA VAL A 282 -46.51 132.24 18.96
C VAL A 282 -47.26 132.80 20.16
N ALA A 283 -47.38 132.03 21.26
CA ALA A 283 -48.05 132.52 22.48
C ALA A 283 -47.28 133.68 23.14
N ASP A 284 -45.94 133.64 23.14
CA ASP A 284 -45.09 134.71 23.67
C ASP A 284 -45.09 135.95 22.76
N ALA A 285 -45.16 135.76 21.43
CA ALA A 285 -45.39 136.86 20.48
C ALA A 285 -46.77 137.52 20.70
N GLN A 286 -47.84 136.74 20.86
CA GLN A 286 -49.18 137.25 21.18
C GLN A 286 -49.24 137.99 22.52
N ARG A 287 -48.47 137.53 23.53
CA ARG A 287 -48.31 138.26 24.80
C ARG A 287 -47.62 139.60 24.58
N ALA A 288 -46.51 139.64 23.85
CA ALA A 288 -45.79 140.86 23.54
C ALA A 288 -46.63 141.85 22.70
N GLU A 289 -47.36 141.38 21.69
CA GLU A 289 -48.31 142.21 20.91
C GLU A 289 -49.43 142.77 21.80
N ARG A 290 -49.97 141.96 22.71
CA ARG A 290 -50.98 142.40 23.69
C ARG A 290 -50.42 143.44 24.66
N GLU A 291 -49.20 143.25 25.16
CA GLU A 291 -48.51 144.23 26.02
C GLU A 291 -48.26 145.54 25.26
N GLN A 292 -47.82 145.49 24.00
CA GLN A 292 -47.68 146.67 23.14
C GLN A 292 -49.02 147.34 22.81
N ALA A 293 -50.11 146.58 22.67
CA ALA A 293 -51.45 147.13 22.46
C ALA A 293 -51.98 147.81 23.74
N LEU A 294 -51.75 147.22 24.91
CA LEU A 294 -52.07 147.81 26.21
C LEU A 294 -51.22 149.06 26.51
N ALA A 295 -49.95 149.06 26.15
CA ALA A 295 -49.08 150.24 26.23
C ALA A 295 -49.59 151.38 25.32
N ARG A 296 -49.89 151.09 24.05
CA ARG A 296 -50.51 152.06 23.13
C ARG A 296 -51.85 152.60 23.65
N LEU A 297 -52.71 151.76 24.21
CA LEU A 297 -53.95 152.19 24.87
C LEU A 297 -53.68 153.09 26.09
N ALA A 298 -52.64 152.81 26.89
CA ALA A 298 -52.25 153.67 28.00
C ALA A 298 -51.68 155.03 27.52
N ASP A 299 -50.90 155.04 26.44
CA ASP A 299 -50.40 156.24 25.78
C ASP A 299 -51.54 157.06 25.16
N GLU A 300 -52.51 156.42 24.52
CA GLU A 300 -53.74 157.04 24.01
C GLU A 300 -54.60 157.62 25.15
N HIS A 301 -54.80 156.87 26.24
CA HIS A 301 -55.54 157.37 27.41
C HIS A 301 -54.82 158.52 28.11
N THR A 302 -53.49 158.52 28.20
CA THR A 302 -52.73 159.65 28.78
C THR A 302 -52.73 160.85 27.86
N ALA A 303 -52.52 160.68 26.55
CA ALA A 303 -52.65 161.73 25.56
C ALA A 303 -54.07 162.35 25.55
N ARG A 304 -55.10 161.51 25.64
CA ARG A 304 -56.50 161.94 25.76
C ARG A 304 -56.75 162.71 27.06
N ARG A 305 -56.26 162.24 28.21
CA ARG A 305 -56.35 162.99 29.47
C ARG A 305 -55.62 164.34 29.42
N VAL A 306 -54.49 164.42 28.71
CA VAL A 306 -53.78 165.69 28.47
C VAL A 306 -54.58 166.60 27.52
N ALA A 307 -55.24 166.06 26.50
CA ALA A 307 -56.12 166.81 25.62
C ALA A 307 -57.38 167.31 26.34
N GLU A 308 -58.01 166.47 27.18
CA GLU A 308 -59.14 166.82 28.04
C GLU A 308 -58.75 167.89 29.06
N ALA A 309 -57.60 167.76 29.74
CA ALA A 309 -57.08 168.78 30.65
C ALA A 309 -56.73 170.11 29.93
N ARG A 310 -56.21 170.04 28.69
CA ARG A 310 -56.03 171.24 27.85
C ARG A 310 -57.35 171.86 27.43
N ALA A 311 -58.37 171.06 27.12
CA ALA A 311 -59.71 171.53 26.79
C ALA A 311 -60.35 172.24 27.99
N GLU A 312 -60.31 171.62 29.17
CA GLU A 312 -60.73 172.24 30.44
C GLU A 312 -59.98 173.55 30.72
N GLU A 313 -58.68 173.61 30.45
CA GLU A 313 -57.89 174.83 30.64
C GLU A 313 -58.26 175.92 29.62
N THR A 314 -58.45 175.57 28.34
CA THR A 314 -58.96 176.52 27.34
C THR A 314 -60.39 176.97 27.66
N GLU A 315 -61.21 176.12 28.26
CA GLU A 315 -62.57 176.48 28.68
C GLU A 315 -62.56 177.38 29.91
N LYS A 316 -61.67 177.17 30.88
CA LYS A 316 -61.41 178.14 31.96
C LYS A 316 -60.92 179.48 31.41
N VAL A 317 -59.96 179.48 30.49
CA VAL A 317 -59.48 180.72 29.83
C VAL A 317 -60.62 181.42 29.07
N LEU A 318 -61.49 180.67 28.38
CA LEU A 318 -62.70 181.21 27.75
C LEU A 318 -63.73 181.75 28.76
N GLN A 319 -63.88 181.14 29.94
CA GLN A 319 -64.74 181.64 31.00
C GLN A 319 -64.17 182.90 31.65
N THR A 320 -62.86 182.95 31.92
CA THR A 320 -62.15 184.13 32.44
C THR A 320 -62.25 185.30 31.45
N THR A 321 -61.92 185.08 30.17
CA THR A 321 -62.02 186.14 29.14
C THR A 321 -63.47 186.59 28.90
N ARG A 322 -64.46 185.70 29.02
CA ARG A 322 -65.89 186.09 29.03
C ARG A 322 -66.26 186.92 30.27
N ALA A 323 -65.73 186.60 31.44
CA ALA A 323 -65.94 187.38 32.66
C ALA A 323 -65.29 188.77 32.57
N GLU A 324 -64.07 188.86 32.04
CA GLU A 324 -63.38 190.13 31.73
C GLU A 324 -64.18 190.96 30.71
N LEU A 325 -64.71 190.34 29.65
CA LEU A 325 -65.59 191.01 28.67
C LEU A 325 -66.89 191.52 29.30
N ALA A 326 -67.51 190.74 30.18
CA ALA A 326 -68.70 191.15 30.93
C ALA A 326 -68.39 192.30 31.90
N GLU A 327 -67.22 192.30 32.53
CA GLU A 327 -66.77 193.39 33.39
C GLU A 327 -66.51 194.68 32.60
N VAL A 328 -65.89 194.59 31.41
CA VAL A 328 -65.72 195.73 30.48
C VAL A 328 -67.07 196.27 30.00
N GLN A 329 -68.03 195.40 29.67
CA GLN A 329 -69.40 195.82 29.33
C GLN A 329 -70.09 196.52 30.51
N ALA A 330 -69.95 196.01 31.74
CA ALA A 330 -70.51 196.63 32.93
C ALA A 330 -69.91 198.02 33.19
N ARG A 331 -68.60 198.20 32.99
CA ARG A 331 -67.91 199.50 33.10
C ARG A 331 -68.40 200.51 32.05
N LEU A 332 -68.64 200.06 30.81
CA LEU A 332 -69.21 200.91 29.74
C LEU A 332 -70.66 201.33 30.03
N LEU A 333 -71.49 200.43 30.58
CA LEU A 333 -72.87 200.75 30.98
C LEU A 333 -72.93 201.71 32.17
N ALA A 334 -71.99 201.61 33.12
CA ALA A 334 -71.88 202.55 34.24
C ALA A 334 -71.56 203.98 33.76
N LEU A 335 -70.58 204.13 32.85
CA LEU A 335 -70.21 205.43 32.27
C LEU A 335 -71.34 206.06 31.43
N ALA A 336 -72.19 205.25 30.81
CA ALA A 336 -73.36 205.73 30.08
C ALA A 336 -74.48 206.25 31.03
N ALA A 337 -74.59 205.70 32.24
CA ALA A 337 -75.60 206.10 33.21
C ALA A 337 -75.29 207.47 33.88
N GLU A 338 -74.02 207.80 34.11
CA GLU A 338 -73.61 209.06 34.75
C GLU A 338 -73.90 210.32 33.92
N GLN A 339 -74.10 210.20 32.59
CA GLN A 339 -74.32 211.36 31.72
C GLN A 339 -75.78 211.87 31.66
N ALA A 340 -76.73 211.17 32.29
CA ALA A 340 -78.17 211.41 32.07
C ALA A 340 -78.86 212.35 33.08
N SER A 341 -78.20 212.80 34.16
CA SER A 341 -78.85 213.54 35.27
C SER A 341 -78.19 214.89 35.60
N ARG A 342 -78.71 215.95 34.97
CA ARG A 342 -78.44 217.41 35.19
C ARG A 342 -79.32 217.97 36.35
N PRO A 343 -79.15 219.22 36.88
CA PRO A 343 -78.80 220.46 36.15
C PRO A 343 -77.86 221.50 36.83
N VAL A 344 -77.43 222.50 36.05
CA VAL A 344 -77.05 223.86 36.51
C VAL A 344 -77.64 224.86 35.50
N GLU A 345 -77.98 226.06 35.98
CA GLU A 345 -78.23 227.25 35.16
C GLU A 345 -76.95 227.70 34.40
N GLN A 346 -77.12 228.50 33.34
CA GLN A 346 -76.05 229.15 32.55
C GLN A 346 -75.06 228.18 31.82
N GLU A 347 -74.63 228.43 30.58
CA GLU A 347 -74.97 229.46 29.60
C GLU A 347 -74.63 228.98 28.16
N ALA A 348 -75.23 229.63 27.16
CA ALA A 348 -74.75 229.81 25.76
C ALA A 348 -74.53 228.62 24.76
N SER A 349 -75.07 228.85 23.55
CA SER A 349 -74.41 228.62 22.23
C SER A 349 -74.40 227.26 21.50
N SER A 350 -75.54 226.95 20.87
CA SER A 350 -75.74 226.44 19.47
C SER A 350 -74.59 225.91 18.56
N GLY A 351 -74.81 224.72 17.92
CA GLY A 351 -74.62 224.51 16.46
C GLY A 351 -73.75 223.35 15.90
N SER A 352 -74.37 222.44 15.11
CA SER A 352 -73.85 221.76 13.86
C SER A 352 -72.66 220.74 13.88
N VAL A 353 -72.43 219.81 12.91
CA VAL A 353 -73.29 218.96 12.00
C VAL A 353 -72.45 217.92 11.17
N VAL A 354 -72.99 216.73 10.78
CA VAL A 354 -72.54 215.77 9.69
C VAL A 354 -71.16 215.03 9.84
N ALA A 355 -70.86 213.80 9.31
CA ALA A 355 -71.58 212.54 8.97
C ALA A 355 -70.59 211.39 8.54
N SER A 356 -71.08 210.14 8.36
CA SER A 356 -70.51 208.97 7.59
C SER A 356 -69.23 208.24 8.10
N GLY A 357 -68.98 206.93 7.89
CA GLY A 357 -69.77 205.80 7.31
C GLY A 357 -68.94 204.50 7.05
N GLU A 358 -69.62 203.33 6.99
CA GLU A 358 -69.27 202.01 6.32
C GLU A 358 -68.07 201.17 6.87
N ASP A 359 -68.11 199.84 7.14
CA ASP A 359 -68.53 198.58 6.42
C ASP A 359 -67.49 198.02 5.42
N GLU A 360 -67.23 196.70 5.22
CA GLU A 360 -67.83 195.45 5.72
C GLU A 360 -66.90 194.19 5.60
N SER A 361 -67.19 193.12 6.37
CA SER A 361 -67.05 191.66 6.08
C SER A 361 -65.72 190.87 5.86
N ALA A 362 -65.67 189.72 6.59
CA ALA A 362 -65.02 188.40 6.29
C ALA A 362 -63.47 188.23 6.41
N PRO A 363 -62.94 187.02 6.72
CA PRO A 363 -63.57 185.68 6.70
C PRO A 363 -63.65 184.94 8.07
#